data_AF-A0A659UIQ9-F1
#
_entry.id   AF-A0A659UIQ9-F1
#
_cell.length_a   1.000
_cell.length_b   1.000
_cell.length_c   1.000
_cell.angle_alpha   90.00
_cell.angle_beta   90.00
_cell.angle_gamma   90.00
#
_symmetry.space_group_name_H-M   'P 1'
#
loop_
_entity.id
_entity.type
_entity.pdbx_description
1 polymer ?
#
loop_
_entity_poly.entity_id
_entity_poly.type
_entity_poly.pdbx_seq_one_letter_code
_entity_poly.pdbx_strand_id
1 'polypeptide(L)' 'MRPLITDTWNLVRESAVGFVNDNALSLGAAIAFYATTSLAPILLIVVAIAGLAFGHEAAQVALSAQLSGLMGPE' A
#
# COMPACT_ATOMS: atom_id res chain seq x y z
N MET A 1 2.95 -13.94 43.36
CA MET A 1 2.48 -14.18 41.98
C MET A 1 2.25 -12.80 41.36
N ARG A 2 3.08 -12.38 40.40
CA ARG A 2 2.88 -11.09 39.71
C ARG A 2 1.55 -11.17 38.96
N PRO A 3 0.66 -10.18 39.05
CA PRO A 3 -0.59 -10.21 38.32
C PRO A 3 -0.28 -10.19 36.81
N LEU A 4 -0.53 -11.30 36.12
CA LEU A 4 -0.31 -11.50 34.67
C LEU A 4 -0.90 -10.37 33.80
N ILE A 5 -1.93 -9.70 34.32
CA ILE A 5 -2.59 -8.55 33.72
C ILE A 5 -1.64 -7.36 33.59
N THR A 6 -0.82 -7.09 34.62
CA THR A 6 0.11 -5.95 34.61
C THR A 6 1.28 -6.18 33.66
N ASP A 7 1.81 -7.40 33.59
CA ASP A 7 2.92 -7.72 32.69
C ASP A 7 2.47 -7.69 31.22
N THR A 8 1.28 -8.23 30.90
CA THR A 8 0.69 -8.12 29.54
C THR A 8 0.39 -6.67 29.16
N TRP A 9 -0.15 -5.88 30.09
CA TRP A 9 -0.41 -4.45 29.87
C TRP A 9 0.87 -3.66 29.59
N ASN A 10 1.93 -3.92 30.38
CA ASN A 10 3.22 -3.27 30.19
C ASN A 10 3.82 -3.61 28.82
N LEU A 11 3.73 -4.87 28.36
CA LEU A 11 4.22 -5.29 27.05
C LEU A 11 3.49 -4.58 25.90
N VAL A 12 2.16 -4.51 25.94
CA VAL A 12 1.37 -3.81 24.93
C VAL A 12 1.71 -2.32 24.93
N ARG A 13 1.83 -1.71 26.12
CA ARG A 13 2.20 -0.30 26.27
C ARG A 13 3.59 -0.02 25.71
N GLU A 14 4.58 -0.83 26.05
CA GLU A 14 5.95 -0.69 25.53
C GLU A 14 6.00 -0.87 24.02
N SER A 15 5.26 -1.83 23.47
CA SER A 15 5.17 -2.05 22.02
C SER A 15 4.54 -0.86 21.30
N ALA A 16 3.45 -0.31 21.83
CA ALA A 16 2.80 0.86 21.24
C ALA A 16 3.68 2.11 21.31
N VAL A 17 4.35 2.33 22.45
CA VAL A 17 5.29 3.46 22.61
C VAL A 17 6.50 3.30 21.69
N GLY A 18 7.07 2.08 21.59
CA GLY A 18 8.15 1.77 20.67
C GLY A 18 7.77 2.04 19.21
N PHE A 19 6.60 1.55 18.78
CA PHE A 19 6.08 1.77 17.43
C PHE A 19 5.92 3.25 17.08
N VAL A 20 5.46 4.07 18.02
CA VAL A 20 5.35 5.53 17.83
C VAL A 20 6.73 6.19 17.83
N ASN A 21 7.61 5.83 18.76
CA ASN A 21 8.98 6.37 18.86
C ASN A 21 9.81 6.06 17.61
N ASP A 22 9.59 4.90 16.99
CA ASP A 22 10.22 4.49 15.74
C ASP A 22 9.64 5.21 14.51
N ASN A 23 8.73 6.18 14.71
CA ASN A 23 8.04 6.93 13.65
C ASN A 23 7.33 6.02 12.64
N ALA A 24 6.89 4.82 13.05
CA ALA A 24 6.36 3.82 12.14
C ALA A 24 5.09 4.30 11.41
N LEU A 25 4.28 5.15 12.06
CA LEU A 25 3.13 5.80 11.43
C LEU A 25 3.55 6.74 10.28
N SER A 26 4.56 7.58 10.52
CA SER A 26 5.08 8.51 9.51
C SER A 26 5.75 7.78 8.36
N LEU A 27 6.49 6.71 8.65
CA LEU A 27 7.09 5.86 7.62
C LEU A 27 6.02 5.14 6.78
N GLY A 28 5.00 4.58 7.43
CA GLY A 28 3.85 3.98 6.75
C GLY A 28 3.12 4.98 5.87
N ALA A 29 2.90 6.20 6.37
CA ALA A 29 2.30 7.29 5.60
C ALA A 29 3.18 7.67 4.39
N ALA A 30 4.50 7.77 4.56
CA ALA A 30 5.42 8.06 3.46
C ALA A 30 5.37 6.99 2.37
N ILE A 31 5.31 5.70 2.74
CA ILE A 31 5.17 4.58 1.79
C ILE A 31 3.82 4.68 1.05
N ALA A 32 2.72 4.94 1.77
CA ALA A 32 1.40 5.07 1.17
C ALA A 32 1.31 6.25 0.20
N PHE A 33 1.86 7.41 0.57
CA PHE A 33 1.93 8.59 -0.30
C PHE A 33 2.81 8.34 -1.52
N TYR A 34 3.99 7.72 -1.33
CA TYR A 34 4.86 7.34 -2.43
C TYR A 34 4.15 6.39 -3.39
N ALA A 35 3.52 5.32 -2.90
CA ALA A 35 2.81 4.36 -3.73
C ALA A 35 1.66 5.02 -4.51
N THR A 36 0.81 5.80 -3.83
CA THR A 36 -0.35 6.45 -4.46
C THR A 36 0.05 7.50 -5.49
N THR A 37 1.05 8.33 -5.16
CA THR A 37 1.48 9.44 -6.02
C THR A 37 2.32 8.95 -7.20
N SER A 38 3.16 7.92 -6.98
CA SER A 38 3.96 7.31 -8.05
C SER A 38 3.13 6.41 -8.98
N LEU A 39 1.94 5.99 -8.56
CA LEU A 39 1.09 5.11 -9.37
C LEU A 39 0.80 5.70 -10.75
N ALA A 40 0.44 6.98 -10.84
CA ALA A 40 0.12 7.63 -12.11
C ALA A 40 1.28 7.63 -13.12
N PRO A 41 2.49 8.13 -12.79
CA PRO A 41 3.61 8.09 -13.73
C PRO A 41 4.08 6.67 -14.04
N ILE A 42 4.02 5.73 -13.09
CA ILE A 42 4.36 4.32 -13.34
C ILE A 42 3.37 3.71 -14.33
N LEU A 43 2.07 3.91 -14.14
CA LEU A 43 1.03 3.42 -15.05
C LEU A 43 1.19 3.98 -16.45
N LEU A 44 1.55 5.26 -16.59
CA LEU A 44 1.84 5.87 -17.89
C LEU A 44 2.94 5.08 -18.61
N ILE A 45 4.06 4.83 -17.94
CA ILE A 45 5.19 4.08 -18.50
C ILE A 45 4.77 2.66 -18.88
N VAL A 46 4.05 1.96 -18.01
CA VAL A 46 3.57 0.59 -18.26
C VAL A 46 2.64 0.54 -19.48
N VAL A 47 1.68 1.47 -19.58
CA VAL A 47 0.74 1.53 -20.72
C VAL A 47 1.47 1.89 -22.01
N ALA A 48 2.46 2.77 -21.97
CA ALA A 48 3.27 3.10 -23.14
C ALA A 48 4.03 1.87 -23.67
N ILE A 49 4.70 1.14 -22.78
CA ILE A 49 5.44 -0.08 -23.16
C ILE A 49 4.48 -1.16 -23.68
N ALA A 50 3.37 -1.40 -23.00
CA ALA A 50 2.36 -2.38 -23.42
C ALA A 50 1.73 -2.00 -24.77
N GLY A 51 1.44 -0.71 -24.99
CA GLY A 51 0.90 -0.20 -26.24
C GLY A 51 1.86 -0.37 -27.42
N LEU A 52 3.17 -0.22 -27.20
CA LEU A 52 4.19 -0.47 -28.21
C LEU A 52 4.35 -1.96 -28.52
N ALA A 53 4.24 -2.84 -27.52
CA ALA A 53 4.44 -4.28 -27.70
C ALA A 53 3.20 -5.02 -28.24
N PHE A 54 2.00 -4.60 -27.83
CA PHE A 54 0.75 -5.34 -28.07
C PHE A 54 -0.36 -4.51 -28.74
N GLY A 55 -0.11 -3.22 -29.00
CA GLY A 55 -1.10 -2.29 -29.52
C GLY A 55 -1.81 -1.51 -28.42
N HIS A 56 -2.16 -0.25 -28.71
CA HIS A 56 -2.72 0.68 -27.73
C HIS A 56 -4.08 0.23 -27.17
N GLU A 57 -4.94 -0.31 -28.03
CA GLU A 57 -6.28 -0.78 -27.67
C GLU A 57 -6.23 -1.96 -26.69
N ALA A 58 -5.36 -2.94 -26.94
CA ALA A 58 -5.15 -4.07 -26.05
C ALA A 58 -4.64 -3.64 -24.67
N ALA A 59 -3.72 -2.67 -24.63
CA ALA A 59 -3.19 -2.13 -23.37
C ALA A 59 -4.28 -1.41 -22.55
N GLN A 60 -5.15 -0.62 -23.19
CA GLN A 60 -6.26 0.06 -22.51
C GLN A 60 -7.28 -0.92 -21.94
N VAL A 61 -7.70 -1.94 -22.72
CA VAL A 61 -8.66 -2.96 -22.28
C VAL A 61 -8.11 -3.76 -21.10
N ALA A 62 -6.83 -4.14 -21.13
CA ALA A 62 -6.21 -4.86 -20.02
C ALA A 62 -6.10 -4.01 -18.75
N LEU A 63 -5.85 -2.71 -18.88
CA LEU A 63 -5.78 -1.79 -17.74
C LEU A 63 -7.16 -1.59 -17.10
N SER A 64 -8.20 -1.35 -17.90
CA SER A 64 -9.56 -1.15 -17.37
C SER A 64 -10.05 -2.40 -16.65
N ALA A 65 -9.82 -3.59 -17.21
CA ALA A 65 -10.16 -4.86 -16.56
C ALA A 65 -9.45 -5.05 -15.22
N GLN A 66 -8.16 -4.70 -15.12
CA GLN A 66 -7.42 -4.77 -13.86
C GLN A 66 -7.97 -3.79 -12.82
N LEU A 67 -8.25 -2.54 -13.21
CA LEU A 67 -8.82 -1.55 -12.29
C LEU A 67 -10.19 -1.99 -11.76
N SER A 68 -11.06 -2.49 -12.64
CA SER A 68 -12.38 -3.02 -12.23
C SER A 68 -12.24 -4.23 -11.31
N GLY A 69 -11.29 -5.13 -11.55
CA GLY A 69 -11.03 -6.27 -10.66
C GLY A 69 -10.58 -5.87 -9.26
N LEU A 70 -9.88 -4.74 -9.12
CA LEU A 70 -9.41 -4.22 -7.83
C LEU A 70 -10.48 -3.46 -7.04
N MET A 71 -11.46 -2.86 -7.72
CA MET A 71 -12.54 -2.11 -7.06
C MET A 71 -13.56 -3.02 -6.35
N GLY A 72 -13.54 -4.32 -6.65
CA GLY A 72 -14.46 -5.31 -6.09
C GLY A 72 -15.79 -5.37 -6.87
N PRO A 73 -16.59 -6.42 -6.64
CA PRO A 73 -17.96 -6.43 -7.14
C PRO A 73 -18.75 -5.31 -6.45
N GLU A 74 -19.46 -4.51 -7.23
CA GLU A 74 -20.51 -3.62 -6.71
C GLU A 74 -21.53 -4.39 -5.87
#